data_AF-A0A6B3FCA1-F1
#
_entry.id   AF-A0A6B3FCA1-F1
#
_cell.length_a   1.000
_cell.length_b   1.000
_cell.length_c   1.000
_cell.angle_alpha   90.00
_cell.angle_beta   90.00
_cell.angle_gamma   90.00
#
_symmetry.space_group_name_H-M   'P 1'
#
loop_
_entity.id
_entity.type
_entity.pdbx_description
1 polymer ?
#
loop_
_entity_poly.entity_id
_entity_poly.type
_entity_poly.pdbx_seq_one_letter_code
_entity_poly.pdbx_strand_id
1 'polypeptide(L)' 'GADESAMVAAALRAGVAIAPGRPYFCAEPPAPHVRLSYAAVAGTAGIAEGVRRLRTAWEGALEAPEATLGG' A
#
# COMPACT_ATOMS: atom_id res chain seq x y z
N GLY A 1 5.17 3.16 13.17
CA GLY A 1 4.13 3.06 12.13
C GLY A 1 4.77 2.54 10.87
N ALA A 2 4.08 1.72 10.06
CA ALA A 2 4.64 1.18 8.82
C ALA A 2 5.05 2.30 7.85
N ASP A 3 6.19 2.13 7.18
CA ASP A 3 6.69 3.08 6.17
C ASP A 3 5.78 3.05 4.93
N GLU A 4 5.18 4.20 4.60
CA GLU A 4 4.30 4.40 3.43
C GLU A 4 4.98 3.94 2.13
N SER A 5 6.29 4.19 1.97
CA SER A 5 7.04 3.80 0.78
C SER A 5 7.25 2.28 0.72
N ALA A 6 7.51 1.65 1.87
CA ALA A 6 7.62 0.19 1.95
C ALA A 6 6.29 -0.49 1.58
N MET A 7 5.17 0.09 2.01
CA MET A 7 3.83 -0.38 1.67
C MET A 7 3.52 -0.25 0.18
N VAL A 8 3.81 0.90 -0.43
CA VAL A 8 3.65 1.10 -1.89
C VAL A 8 4.48 0.09 -2.67
N ALA A 9 5.74 -0.13 -2.25
CA ALA A 9 6.62 -1.09 -2.90
C ALA A 9 6.14 -2.55 -2.74
N ALA A 10 5.62 -2.93 -1.56
CA ALA A 10 5.07 -4.25 -1.32
C ALA A 10 3.82 -4.52 -2.17
N ALA A 11 2.89 -3.56 -2.24
CA ALA A 11 1.71 -3.66 -3.09
C ALA A 11 2.09 -3.82 -4.57
N LEU A 12 3.06 -3.04 -5.05
CA LEU A 12 3.53 -3.14 -6.43
C LEU A 12 4.13 -4.52 -6.74
N ARG A 13 4.94 -5.08 -5.83
CA ARG A 13 5.47 -6.46 -5.96
C ARG A 13 4.36 -7.51 -5.98
N ALA A 14 3.26 -7.27 -5.27
CA ALA A 14 2.06 -8.11 -5.32
C ALA A 14 1.19 -7.85 -6.56
N GLY A 15 1.59 -6.97 -7.47
CA GLY A 15 0.86 -6.64 -8.70
C GLY A 15 -0.32 -5.70 -8.50
N VAL A 16 -0.32 -4.90 -7.44
CA VAL A 16 -1.35 -3.89 -7.14
C VAL A 16 -0.71 -2.51 -7.09
N ALA A 17 -1.08 -1.63 -8.01
CA ALA A 17 -0.66 -0.23 -7.97
C ALA A 17 -1.54 0.56 -6.99
N ILE A 18 -0.92 1.28 -6.06
CA ILE A 18 -1.59 2.18 -5.11
C ILE A 18 -0.89 3.55 -5.12
N ALA A 19 -1.61 4.61 -4.75
CA ALA A 19 -1.04 5.94 -4.63
C ALA A 19 -0.75 6.29 -3.16
N PRO A 20 0.42 6.88 -2.84
CA PRO A 20 0.69 7.40 -1.50
C PRO A 20 -0.34 8.48 -1.12
N GLY A 21 -0.70 8.52 0.16
CA GLY A 21 -1.66 9.46 0.72
C GLY A 21 -1.05 10.81 1.06
N ARG A 22 0.26 10.88 1.31
CA ARG A 22 0.95 12.12 1.74
C ARG A 22 0.61 13.39 0.91
N PRO A 23 0.47 13.35 -0.43
CA PRO A 23 0.07 14.54 -1.20
C PRO A 23 -1.31 15.13 -0.83
N TYR A 24 -2.16 14.37 -0.13
CA TYR A 24 -3.49 14.79 0.32
C TYR A 24 -3.52 15.29 1.77
N PHE A 25 -2.45 15.06 2.54
CA PHE A 25 -2.38 15.33 3.99
C PHE A 25 -1.14 16.18 4.34
N CYS A 26 -0.86 17.23 3.56
CA CYS A 26 0.37 18.03 3.68
C CYS A 26 0.53 18.75 5.04
N ALA A 27 -0.55 18.96 5.79
CA ALA A 27 -0.55 19.66 7.08
C ALA A 27 -0.58 18.72 8.30
N GLU A 28 -0.61 17.40 8.09
CA GLU A 28 -0.73 16.40 9.16
C GLU A 28 0.61 15.67 9.38
N PRO A 29 0.86 15.15 10.60
CA PRO A 29 2.00 14.27 10.85
C PRO A 29 2.00 13.07 9.89
N PRO A 30 3.19 12.59 9.44
CA PRO A 30 3.27 11.43 8.56
C PRO A 30 2.55 10.20 9.14
N ALA A 31 1.63 9.66 8.35
CA ALA A 31 0.86 8.47 8.68
C ALA A 31 0.70 7.62 7.41
N PRO A 32 0.49 6.30 7.54
CA PRO A 32 0.47 5.36 6.41
C PRO A 32 -0.84 5.43 5.63
N HIS A 33 -1.16 6.60 5.11
CA HIS A 33 -2.35 6.81 4.27
C HIS A 33 -2.05 6.38 2.84
N VAL A 34 -3.03 5.75 2.20
CA VAL A 34 -2.97 5.40 0.77
C VAL A 34 -4.30 5.74 0.13
N ARG A 35 -4.27 6.06 -1.17
CA ARG A 35 -5.47 6.31 -1.96
C ARG A 35 -5.73 5.13 -2.89
N LEU A 36 -6.96 4.64 -2.86
CA LEU A 36 -7.45 3.57 -3.74
C LEU A 36 -8.41 4.13 -4.79
N SER A 37 -8.33 3.58 -6.01
CA SER A 37 -9.27 3.86 -7.09
C SER A 37 -9.62 2.55 -7.79
N TYR A 38 -10.88 2.42 -8.21
CA TYR A 38 -11.38 1.26 -8.97
C TYR A 38 -11.61 1.59 -10.45
N ALA A 39 -11.41 2.84 -10.87
CA ALA A 39 -11.82 3.34 -12.18
C ALA A 39 -11.13 2.63 -13.37
N ALA A 40 -9.93 2.09 -13.16
CA ALA A 40 -9.14 1.42 -14.21
C ALA A 40 -9.24 -0.13 -14.17
N VAL A 41 -10.21 -0.67 -13.42
CA VAL A 41 -10.35 -2.12 -13.26
C VAL A 41 -11.44 -2.64 -14.21
N ALA A 42 -11.18 -3.76 -14.89
CA ALA A 42 -12.08 -4.32 -15.90
C ALA A 42 -13.44 -4.82 -15.34
N GLY A 43 -13.58 -4.93 -14.02
CA GLY A 43 -14.81 -5.36 -13.37
C GLY A 43 -14.61 -5.80 -11.91
N THR A 44 -15.69 -6.23 -11.26
CA THR A 44 -15.71 -6.60 -9.84
C THR A 44 -14.76 -7.75 -9.48
N ALA A 45 -14.55 -8.70 -10.39
CA ALA A 45 -13.59 -9.79 -10.19
C ALA A 45 -12.15 -9.27 -10.05
N GLY A 46 -11.77 -8.28 -10.85
CA GLY A 46 -10.46 -7.62 -10.76
C GLY A 46 -10.30 -6.83 -9.47
N ILE A 47 -11.38 -6.20 -8.98
CA ILE A 47 -11.38 -5.50 -7.68
C ILE A 47 -11.14 -6.52 -6.56
N ALA A 48 -11.87 -7.63 -6.55
CA ALA A 48 -11.72 -8.67 -5.52
C ALA A 48 -10.31 -9.26 -5.50
N GLU A 49 -9.72 -9.51 -6.68
CA GLU A 49 -8.34 -10.01 -6.78
C GLU A 49 -7.32 -8.96 -6.31
N GLY A 50 -7.49 -7.70 -6.69
CA GLY A 50 -6.66 -6.60 -6.21
C GLY A 50 -6.68 -6.46 -4.69
N VAL A 51 -7.86 -6.56 -4.06
CA VAL A 51 -8.01 -6.53 -2.60
C VAL A 51 -7.33 -7.71 -1.92
N ARG A 52 -7.47 -8.94 -2.45
CA ARG A 52 -6.80 -10.13 -1.90
C ARG A 52 -5.27 -10.00 -1.92
N ARG A 53 -4.71 -9.56 -3.06
CA ARG A 53 -3.27 -9.33 -3.20
C ARG A 53 -2.78 -8.23 -2.27
N LEU A 54 -3.52 -7.12 -2.17
CA LEU A 54 -3.20 -6.01 -1.28
C LEU A 54 -3.18 -6.46 0.18
N ARG A 55 -4.16 -7.25 0.62
CA ARG A 55 -4.19 -7.83 1.96
C ARG A 55 -2.95 -8.67 2.25
N THR A 56 -2.58 -9.57 1.33
CA THR A 56 -1.40 -10.43 1.48
C THR A 56 -0.12 -9.60 1.61
N ALA A 57 0.02 -8.54 0.80
CA ALA A 57 1.15 -7.63 0.89
C ALA A 57 1.19 -6.87 2.22
N TRP A 58 0.02 -6.50 2.76
CA TRP A 58 -0.10 -5.80 4.04
C TRP A 58 0.25 -6.70 5.23
N GLU A 59 -0.25 -7.92 5.25
CA GLU A 59 0.09 -8.93 6.27
C GLU A 59 1.61 -9.18 6.27
N GLY A 60 2.22 -9.42 5.11
CA GLY A 60 3.67 -9.63 5.00
C GLY A 60 4.52 -8.40 5.37
N ALA A 61 4.02 -7.18 5.16
CA ALA A 61 4.71 -5.95 5.56
C ALA A 61 4.59 -5.66 7.06
N LEU A 62 3.47 -6.05 7.70
CA LEU A 62 3.30 -5.95 9.16
C LEU A 62 4.11 -7.02 9.91
N GLU A 63 4.24 -8.21 9.32
CA GLU A 63 5.05 -9.33 9.84
C GLU A 63 6.57 -9.10 9.70
N ALA A 64 6.98 -8.08 8.95
CA ALA A 64 8.35 -7.63 8.84
C ALA A 64 8.60 -6.34 9.66
N PRO A 65 8.56 -6.37 11.00
CA PRO A 65 9.07 -5.24 11.77
C PRO A 65 10.60 -5.26 11.75
N GLU A 66 11.19 -4.15 11.28
CA GLU A 66 12.54 -3.68 11.66
C GLU A 66 13.77 -4.35 10.99
N ALA A 67 13.83 -4.43 9.66
CA ALA A 67 15.09 -4.72 8.94
C ALA A 67 15.76 -3.48 8.32
N THR A 68 15.24 -2.27 8.51
CA THR A 68 15.80 -1.04 7.90
C THR A 68 15.98 0.08 8.92
N LEU A 69 16.86 -0.13 9.89
CA LEU A 69 17.63 0.94 10.52
C LEU A 69 19.10 0.70 10.20
N GLY A 70 19.62 1.40 9.19
CA GLY A 70 21.04 1.36 8.82
C GLY A 70 21.29 1.84 7.40
N GLY A 71 21.63 3.11 7.26
CA GLY A 71 21.99 3.75 5.99
C GLY A 71 21.91 5.27 6.07
#